data_AF-A0A7N2R490-F1
#
_entry.id   AF-A0A7N2R490-F1
#
_cell.length_a   1.000
_cell.length_b   1.000
_cell.length_c   1.000
_cell.angle_alpha   90.00
_cell.angle_beta   90.00
_cell.angle_gamma   90.00
#
_symmetry.space_group_name_H-M   'P 1'
#
loop_
_entity.id
_entity.type
_entity.pdbx_description
1 polymer ?
#
loop_
_entity_poly.entity_id
_entity_poly.type
_entity_poly.pdbx_seq_one_letter_code
_entity_poly.pdbx_strand_id
1 'polypeptide(L)'
;MKLRGQRTKISSCHWRRNLILNLCLTFHQYIHNTEISAFELRVMTCSYAAQLLVTISFQAVPYNGLLFWCGEDFVVGLDPYNSGCCRCFQMPLEWNPSFGLHALRLCNGALRLSQLSYFTYGNFYYDVLSVWDLNDCDEDEGGEGGKWCLEHQLCINQIVSEKSP
;
A
#
# COMPACT_ATOMS: atom_id res chain seq x y z
N MET A 1 5.41 -30.76 -17.70
CA MET A 1 5.76 -29.37 -18.02
C MET A 1 5.43 -28.52 -16.79
N LYS A 2 6.44 -28.11 -16.01
CA LYS A 2 6.27 -27.50 -14.68
C LYS A 2 6.70 -26.04 -14.79
N LEU A 3 5.75 -25.10 -14.84
CA LEU A 3 6.04 -23.67 -14.84
C LEU A 3 6.59 -23.30 -13.45
N ARG A 4 7.91 -23.06 -13.38
CA ARG A 4 8.55 -22.49 -12.18
C ARG A 4 8.17 -21.02 -12.12
N GLY A 5 7.38 -20.64 -11.11
CA GLY A 5 7.13 -19.24 -10.80
C GLY A 5 8.43 -18.53 -10.43
N GLN A 6 8.89 -17.63 -11.31
CA GLN A 6 10.02 -16.75 -11.06
C GLN A 6 9.62 -15.74 -9.99
N ARG A 7 10.37 -15.73 -8.87
CA ARG A 7 10.26 -14.69 -7.85
C ARG A 7 11.22 -13.56 -8.22
N THR A 8 10.71 -12.53 -8.90
CA THR A 8 11.44 -11.29 -9.15
C THR A 8 11.53 -10.49 -7.85
N LYS A 9 12.74 -10.14 -7.43
CA LYS A 9 13.00 -9.40 -6.18
C LYS A 9 13.20 -7.93 -6.52
N ILE A 10 12.20 -7.09 -6.26
CA ILE A 10 12.25 -5.65 -6.53
C ILE A 10 12.91 -4.96 -5.33
N SER A 11 14.06 -4.30 -5.53
CA SER A 11 14.90 -3.79 -4.44
C SER A 11 14.96 -2.26 -4.30
N SER A 12 14.61 -1.49 -5.33
CA SER A 12 14.43 -0.03 -5.23
C SER A 12 13.74 0.55 -6.47
N CYS A 13 13.04 1.68 -6.32
CA CYS A 13 12.39 2.43 -7.40
C CYS A 13 12.81 3.91 -7.34
N HIS A 14 13.14 4.51 -8.47
CA HIS A 14 13.42 5.94 -8.62
C HIS A 14 12.46 6.53 -9.68
N TRP A 15 12.17 7.84 -9.68
CA TRP A 15 11.12 8.41 -10.54
C TRP A 15 11.53 9.74 -11.18
N ARG A 16 11.13 9.99 -12.45
CA ARG A 16 11.24 11.29 -13.16
C ARG A 16 9.86 11.74 -13.68
N ARG A 17 9.57 13.04 -13.61
CA ARG A 17 8.25 13.67 -13.86
C ARG A 17 8.10 14.17 -15.30
N ASN A 18 6.92 13.96 -15.92
CA ASN A 18 6.44 14.72 -17.08
C ASN A 18 4.93 14.94 -16.94
N LEU A 19 4.47 16.20 -16.99
CA LEU A 19 3.07 16.58 -16.81
C LEU A 19 2.40 16.71 -18.19
N ILE A 20 1.36 15.93 -18.49
CA ILE A 20 0.49 16.13 -19.65
C ILE A 20 -0.94 16.23 -19.16
N LEU A 21 -1.62 17.32 -19.55
CA LEU A 21 -2.97 17.69 -19.17
C LEU A 21 -4.00 16.76 -19.82
N ASN A 22 -4.35 15.66 -19.15
CA ASN A 22 -5.66 14.97 -19.17
C ASN A 22 -5.58 13.73 -18.26
N LEU A 23 -5.85 13.91 -16.96
CA LEU A 23 -6.19 12.93 -15.89
C LEU A 23 -5.50 11.54 -15.84
N CYS A 24 -4.46 11.32 -16.63
CA CYS A 24 -3.68 10.10 -16.69
C CYS A 24 -2.23 10.56 -16.57
N LEU A 25 -1.62 10.38 -15.40
CA LEU A 25 -0.19 10.64 -15.32
C LEU A 25 0.56 9.39 -15.71
N THR A 26 1.60 9.68 -16.45
CA THR A 26 2.58 8.72 -16.91
C THR A 26 3.74 8.74 -15.93
N PHE A 27 3.98 7.63 -15.24
CA PHE A 27 5.09 7.48 -14.31
C PHE A 27 6.18 6.60 -14.89
N HIS A 28 7.41 6.97 -14.57
CA HIS A 28 8.64 6.29 -14.97
C HIS A 28 9.20 5.49 -13.81
N GLN A 29 8.92 4.18 -13.76
CA GLN A 29 9.46 3.29 -12.74
C GLN A 29 10.76 2.66 -13.20
N TYR A 30 11.81 2.74 -12.39
CA TYR A 30 12.97 1.86 -12.54
C TYR A 30 12.73 0.60 -11.74
N ILE A 31 12.62 -0.54 -12.43
CA ILE A 31 12.55 -1.86 -11.80
C ILE A 31 13.93 -2.48 -11.93
N HIS A 32 14.55 -2.83 -10.80
CA HIS A 32 15.79 -3.57 -10.81
C HIS A 32 15.52 -5.04 -11.13
N ASN A 33 15.98 -5.49 -12.30
CA ASN A 33 15.94 -6.89 -12.69
C ASN A 33 17.21 -7.58 -12.21
N THR A 34 17.05 -8.46 -11.22
CA THR A 34 18.15 -9.22 -10.62
C THR A 34 18.77 -10.26 -11.54
N GLU A 35 18.04 -10.75 -12.56
CA GLU A 35 18.56 -11.77 -13.48
C GLU A 35 19.63 -11.20 -14.42
N ILE A 36 19.45 -9.96 -14.86
CA ILE A 36 20.37 -9.27 -15.78
C ILE A 36 21.18 -8.18 -15.09
N SER A 37 21.04 -8.01 -13.77
CA SER A 37 21.66 -6.94 -12.97
C SER A 37 21.49 -5.55 -13.60
N ALA A 38 20.29 -5.25 -14.11
CA ALA A 38 20.02 -4.01 -14.84
C ALA A 38 18.71 -3.36 -14.37
N PHE A 39 18.62 -2.04 -14.53
CA PHE A 39 17.38 -1.30 -14.31
C PHE A 39 16.60 -1.19 -15.61
N GLU A 40 15.32 -1.59 -15.56
CA GLU A 40 14.38 -1.41 -16.65
C GLU A 40 13.50 -0.19 -16.34
N LEU A 41 13.48 0.79 -17.24
CA LEU A 41 12.57 1.92 -17.16
C LEU A 41 11.22 1.51 -17.76
N ARG A 42 10.16 1.55 -16.95
CA ARG A 42 8.80 1.30 -17.39
C ARG A 42 7.92 2.51 -17.25
N VAL A 43 7.02 2.63 -18.21
CA VAL A 43 6.06 3.72 -18.34
C VAL A 43 4.70 3.17 -17.91
N MET A 44 4.18 3.65 -16.79
CA MET A 44 2.86 3.26 -16.28
C MET A 44 1.89 4.43 -16.38
N THR A 45 0.66 4.14 -16.79
CA THR A 45 -0.43 5.10 -16.91
C THR A 45 -1.50 4.75 -15.90
N CYS A 46 -1.91 5.69 -15.05
CA CYS A 46 -2.99 5.46 -14.10
C CYS A 46 -3.98 6.64 -14.14
N SER A 47 -5.27 6.33 -14.23
CA SER A 47 -6.36 7.32 -14.20
C SER A 47 -6.55 7.95 -12.81
N TYR A 48 -6.06 7.31 -11.75
CA TYR A 48 -6.04 7.85 -10.38
C TYR A 48 -4.77 8.65 -10.07
N ALA A 49 -3.92 8.83 -11.06
CA ALA A 49 -2.57 9.28 -10.84
C ALA A 49 -2.44 10.68 -10.23
N ALA A 50 -3.41 11.57 -10.46
CA ALA A 50 -3.37 12.93 -9.91
C ALA A 50 -3.33 12.91 -8.38
N GLN A 51 -3.97 11.90 -7.78
CA GLN A 51 -3.99 11.67 -6.35
C GLN A 51 -2.77 10.86 -5.85
N LEU A 52 -2.07 10.15 -6.74
CA LEU A 52 -0.79 9.48 -6.41
C LEU A 52 0.38 10.47 -6.26
N LEU A 53 0.30 11.68 -6.83
CA LEU A 53 1.46 12.59 -6.96
C LEU A 53 2.15 12.94 -5.64
N VAL A 54 1.43 12.84 -4.50
CA VAL A 54 1.95 13.15 -3.16
C VAL A 54 2.52 11.91 -2.45
N THR A 55 2.11 10.70 -2.85
CA THR A 55 2.31 9.45 -2.08
C THR A 55 3.38 8.51 -2.65
N ILE A 56 3.96 8.81 -3.81
CA ILE A 56 5.00 7.97 -4.47
C ILE A 56 6.41 8.15 -3.88
N SER A 57 6.58 8.96 -2.83
CA SER A 57 7.81 9.04 -2.05
C SER A 57 8.05 7.78 -1.20
N PHE A 58 7.04 6.94 -1.02
CA PHE A 58 7.12 5.70 -0.23
C PHE A 58 7.45 4.47 -1.08
N GLN A 59 8.06 3.47 -0.44
CA GLN A 59 8.38 2.18 -1.09
C GLN A 59 7.09 1.41 -1.40
N ALA A 60 7.01 0.86 -2.61
CA ALA A 60 5.91 0.01 -3.02
C ALA A 60 5.95 -1.34 -2.28
N VAL A 61 4.78 -1.91 -1.99
CA VAL A 61 4.65 -3.24 -1.39
C VAL A 61 4.20 -4.24 -2.46
N PRO A 62 5.00 -5.25 -2.82
CA PRO A 62 4.57 -6.29 -3.76
C PRO A 62 3.59 -7.26 -3.09
N TYR A 63 2.42 -7.46 -3.70
CA TYR A 63 1.39 -8.39 -3.23
C TYR A 63 0.55 -8.88 -4.41
N ASN A 64 0.29 -10.19 -4.51
CA ASN A 64 -0.53 -10.82 -5.56
C ASN A 64 -0.26 -10.33 -7.00
N GLY A 65 1.01 -10.15 -7.37
CA GLY A 65 1.43 -9.73 -8.71
C GLY A 65 1.32 -8.22 -8.98
N LEU A 66 0.82 -7.44 -8.03
CA LEU A 66 0.72 -5.99 -8.10
C LEU A 66 1.73 -5.33 -7.16
N LEU A 67 2.06 -4.07 -7.46
CA LEU A 67 2.78 -3.18 -6.57
C LEU A 67 1.80 -2.21 -5.93
N PHE A 68 1.83 -2.12 -4.61
CA PHE A 68 0.90 -1.29 -3.84
C PHE A 68 1.56 -0.07 -3.22
N TRP A 69 0.87 1.06 -3.27
CA TRP A 69 1.25 2.30 -2.59
C TRP A 69 0.12 2.80 -1.71
N CYS A 70 0.50 3.30 -0.53
CA CYS A 70 -0.43 3.92 0.40
C CYS A 70 -0.61 5.39 0.02
N GLY A 71 -1.84 5.74 -0.38
CA GLY A 71 -2.31 7.12 -0.55
C GLY A 71 -2.72 7.74 0.79
N GLU A 72 -3.30 8.95 0.72
CA GLU A 72 -3.95 9.58 1.88
C GLU A 72 -5.32 8.97 2.16
N ASP A 73 -6.13 8.78 1.09
CA ASP A 73 -7.52 8.29 1.18
C ASP A 73 -7.73 6.91 0.55
N PHE A 74 -6.72 6.36 -0.11
CA PHE A 74 -6.83 5.07 -0.79
C PHE A 74 -5.47 4.35 -0.86
N VAL A 75 -5.51 3.05 -1.08
CA VAL A 75 -4.35 2.24 -1.46
C VAL A 75 -4.50 1.86 -2.94
N VAL A 76 -3.44 2.07 -3.72
CA VAL A 76 -3.45 1.78 -5.15
C VAL A 76 -2.48 0.65 -5.47
N GLY A 77 -2.97 -0.36 -6.17
CA GLY A 77 -2.20 -1.46 -6.74
C GLY A 77 -2.02 -1.26 -8.25
N LEU A 78 -0.80 -1.38 -8.77
CA LEU A 78 -0.51 -1.36 -10.21
C LEU A 78 0.19 -2.64 -10.63
N ASP A 79 -0.18 -3.16 -11.80
CA ASP A 79 0.58 -4.23 -12.45
C ASP A 79 1.77 -3.60 -13.22
N PRO A 80 3.03 -3.86 -12.82
CA PRO A 80 4.19 -3.32 -13.53
C PRO A 80 4.36 -3.88 -14.95
N TYR A 81 3.65 -4.96 -15.29
CA TYR A 81 3.70 -5.62 -16.59
C TYR A 81 2.48 -5.34 -17.46
N ASN A 82 1.40 -4.77 -16.91
CA ASN A 82 0.19 -4.41 -17.64
C ASN A 82 -0.29 -3.00 -17.25
N SER A 83 0.05 -2.01 -18.08
CA SER A 83 -0.20 -0.58 -17.81
C SER A 83 -1.68 -0.18 -17.73
N GLY A 84 -2.61 -1.06 -18.13
CA GLY A 84 -4.05 -0.84 -17.96
C GLY A 84 -4.63 -1.46 -16.69
N CYS A 85 -3.86 -2.29 -15.97
CA CYS A 85 -4.34 -3.00 -14.79
C CYS A 85 -3.95 -2.22 -13.52
N CYS A 86 -4.94 -1.52 -12.96
CA CYS A 86 -4.84 -0.90 -11.65
C CYS A 86 -6.00 -1.33 -10.77
N ARG A 87 -5.74 -1.43 -9.46
CA ARG A 87 -6.76 -1.64 -8.43
C ARG A 87 -6.66 -0.49 -7.43
N CYS A 88 -7.80 0.00 -6.97
CA CYS A 88 -7.86 1.06 -5.97
C CYS A 88 -8.77 0.59 -4.84
N PHE A 89 -8.29 0.75 -3.61
CA PHE A 89 -8.97 0.33 -2.40
C PHE A 89 -9.13 1.56 -1.51
N GLN A 90 -10.34 1.89 -1.11
CA GLN A 90 -10.56 2.98 -0.14
C GLN A 90 -9.88 2.62 1.19
N MET A 91 -9.44 3.62 1.95
CA MET A 91 -8.94 3.38 3.31
C MET A 91 -10.04 2.79 4.21
N PRO A 92 -9.67 2.10 5.32
CA PRO A 92 -10.64 1.65 6.32
C PRO A 92 -11.55 2.79 6.81
N LEU A 93 -12.78 2.49 7.22
CA LEU A 93 -13.72 3.52 7.68
C LEU A 93 -13.22 4.27 8.93
N GLU A 94 -12.49 3.56 9.80
CA GLU A 94 -11.91 4.11 11.03
C GLU A 94 -10.56 4.81 10.78
N TRP A 95 -10.12 4.90 9.51
CA TRP A 95 -8.92 5.61 9.14
C TRP A 95 -9.05 7.10 9.41
N ASN A 96 -8.02 7.67 10.04
CA ASN A 96 -7.98 9.10 10.31
C ASN A 96 -6.77 9.77 9.63
N PRO A 97 -6.93 10.40 8.45
CA PRO A 97 -5.80 10.97 7.72
C PRO A 97 -5.13 12.14 8.45
N SER A 98 -5.84 12.80 9.38
CA SER A 98 -5.32 13.94 10.15
C SER A 98 -4.37 13.55 11.28
N PHE A 99 -4.35 12.27 11.67
CA PHE A 99 -3.60 11.82 12.85
C PHE A 99 -2.90 10.50 12.56
N GLY A 100 -1.58 10.54 12.40
CA GLY A 100 -0.77 9.36 12.67
C GLY A 100 0.40 9.07 11.75
N LEU A 101 1.29 8.23 12.26
CA LEU A 101 2.25 7.50 11.46
C LEU A 101 1.55 6.27 10.90
N HIS A 102 1.68 6.03 9.60
CA HIS A 102 1.10 4.85 8.97
C HIS A 102 2.13 4.07 8.16
N ALA A 103 1.86 2.79 7.97
CA ALA A 103 2.67 1.92 7.15
C ALA A 103 1.80 0.89 6.43
N LEU A 104 2.05 0.73 5.14
CA LEU A 104 1.57 -0.39 4.34
C LEU A 104 2.69 -1.41 4.21
N ARG A 105 2.41 -2.68 4.51
CA ARG A 105 3.41 -3.77 4.50
C ARG A 105 2.78 -5.10 4.11
N LEU A 106 3.62 -6.06 3.72
CA LEU A 106 3.23 -7.46 3.58
C LEU A 106 3.53 -8.18 4.90
N CYS A 107 2.52 -8.76 5.54
CA CYS A 107 2.65 -9.51 6.79
C CYS A 107 1.88 -10.82 6.69
N ASN A 108 2.54 -11.95 6.94
CA ASN A 108 1.92 -13.30 6.92
C ASN A 108 1.12 -13.61 5.64
N GLY A 109 1.54 -13.06 4.49
CA GLY A 109 0.85 -13.26 3.22
C GLY A 109 -0.37 -12.39 3.01
N ALA A 110 -0.67 -11.44 3.91
CA ALA A 110 -1.71 -10.44 3.74
C ALA A 110 -1.09 -9.04 3.55
N LEU A 111 -1.76 -8.21 2.73
CA LEU A 111 -1.43 -6.80 2.65
C LEU A 111 -2.01 -6.10 3.88
N ARG A 112 -1.14 -5.55 4.72
CA ARG A 112 -1.47 -5.01 6.03
C ARG A 112 -1.22 -3.51 6.09
N LEU A 113 -2.24 -2.78 6.53
CA LEU A 113 -2.16 -1.36 6.87
C LEU A 113 -2.07 -1.22 8.39
N SER A 114 -1.20 -0.34 8.88
CA SER A 114 -1.11 -0.02 10.30
C SER A 114 -1.10 1.49 10.48
N GLN A 115 -1.83 1.97 11.47
CA GLN A 115 -1.90 3.38 11.85
C GLN A 115 -1.70 3.53 13.34
N LEU A 116 -0.76 4.40 13.71
CA LEU A 116 -0.65 4.92 15.07
C LEU A 116 -1.41 6.24 15.15
N SER A 117 -2.59 6.21 15.75
CA SER A 117 -3.50 7.35 15.90
C SER A 117 -3.41 7.96 17.30
N TYR A 118 -3.75 9.25 17.39
CA TYR A 118 -3.68 10.03 18.63
C TYR A 118 -5.06 10.63 18.92
N PHE A 119 -5.61 10.35 20.10
CA PHE A 119 -6.89 10.90 20.53
C PHE A 119 -6.76 11.63 21.86
N THR A 120 -7.54 12.72 21.99
CA THR A 120 -7.71 13.43 23.25
C THR A 120 -9.12 13.20 23.78
N TYR A 121 -9.22 12.77 25.05
CA TYR A 121 -10.50 12.72 25.76
C TYR A 121 -10.32 13.42 27.10
N GLY A 122 -10.83 14.66 27.18
CA GLY A 122 -10.52 15.57 28.29
C GLY A 122 -9.04 15.95 28.31
N ASN A 123 -8.37 15.74 29.44
CA ASN A 123 -6.93 16.02 29.63
C ASN A 123 -6.03 14.80 29.39
N PHE A 124 -6.56 13.70 28.87
CA PHE A 124 -5.81 12.46 28.64
C PHE A 124 -5.50 12.26 27.16
N TYR A 125 -4.27 11.81 26.89
CA TYR A 125 -3.79 11.43 25.57
C TYR A 125 -3.79 9.92 25.44
N TYR A 126 -4.44 9.42 24.38
CA TYR A 126 -4.51 8.01 24.06
C TYR A 126 -3.89 7.77 22.69
N ASP A 127 -2.81 7.01 22.69
CA ASP A 127 -2.20 6.50 21.48
C ASP A 127 -2.82 5.14 21.16
N VAL A 128 -3.37 4.99 19.97
CA VAL A 128 -4.05 3.76 19.53
C VAL A 128 -3.39 3.25 18.26
N LEU A 129 -2.84 2.04 18.33
CA LEU A 129 -2.36 1.30 17.18
C LEU A 129 -3.52 0.47 16.62
N SER A 130 -3.92 0.79 15.39
CA SER A 130 -4.89 0.02 14.61
C SER A 130 -4.18 -0.70 13.47
N VAL A 131 -4.56 -1.95 13.23
CA VAL A 131 -3.99 -2.82 12.20
C VAL A 131 -5.11 -3.45 11.39
N TRP A 132 -5.07 -3.26 10.08
CA TRP A 132 -6.05 -3.82 9.15
C TRP A 132 -5.37 -4.71 8.12
N ASP A 133 -6.00 -5.82 7.77
CA ASP A 133 -5.63 -6.65 6.63
C ASP A 133 -6.58 -6.43 5.47
N LEU A 134 -6.03 -6.36 4.26
CA LEU A 134 -6.84 -6.33 3.05
C LEU A 134 -7.32 -7.74 2.75
N ASN A 135 -8.62 -7.93 2.81
CA ASN A 135 -9.26 -9.12 2.26
C ASN A 135 -9.57 -8.88 0.78
N ASP A 136 -8.72 -9.41 -0.10
CA ASP A 136 -8.83 -9.29 -1.55
C ASP A 136 -9.45 -10.54 -2.22
N CYS A 137 -10.13 -11.39 -1.46
CA CYS A 137 -10.92 -12.49 -2.01
C CYS A 137 -12.08 -11.94 -2.85
N ASP A 138 -11.91 -11.97 -4.18
CA ASP A 138 -12.92 -11.64 -5.18
C ASP A 138 -14.07 -12.66 -5.10
N GLU A 139 -15.27 -12.29 -4.60
CA GLU A 139 -16.53 -12.99 -4.95
C GLU A 139 -17.84 -12.24 -4.63
N ASP A 140 -17.83 -10.90 -4.45
CA ASP A 140 -19.09 -10.15 -4.47
C ASP A 140 -19.36 -9.62 -5.89
N GLU A 141 -20.46 -10.11 -6.47
CA GLU A 141 -21.03 -9.74 -7.77
C GLU A 141 -21.34 -8.23 -7.83
N GLY A 142 -20.30 -7.40 -7.99
CA GLY A 142 -20.47 -5.95 -7.93
C GLY A 142 -19.23 -5.11 -8.23
N GLY A 143 -18.04 -5.70 -8.37
CA GLY A 143 -16.85 -4.99 -8.83
C GLY A 143 -16.28 -3.93 -7.88
N GLU A 144 -16.84 -3.80 -6.67
CA GLU A 144 -16.19 -3.06 -5.59
C GLU A 144 -15.10 -3.97 -5.01
N GLY A 145 -13.84 -3.59 -5.22
CA GLY A 145 -12.69 -4.38 -4.80
C GLY A 145 -12.65 -4.69 -3.30
N GLY A 146 -11.75 -5.60 -2.94
CA GLY A 146 -11.51 -6.09 -1.58
C GLY A 146 -11.60 -5.09 -0.43
N LYS A 147 -11.91 -5.59 0.77
CA LYS A 147 -12.25 -4.79 1.94
C LYS A 147 -11.17 -4.87 3.01
N TRP A 148 -10.94 -3.77 3.72
CA TRP A 148 -10.10 -3.78 4.92
C TRP A 148 -10.85 -4.38 6.12
N CYS A 149 -10.22 -5.34 6.78
CA CYS A 149 -10.70 -5.96 8.01
C CYS A 149 -9.81 -5.52 9.17
N LEU A 150 -10.39 -4.96 10.23
CA LEU A 150 -9.65 -4.59 11.45
C LEU A 150 -9.26 -5.86 12.20
N GLU A 151 -7.97 -6.15 12.25
CA GLU A 151 -7.42 -7.33 12.92
C GLU A 151 -7.11 -7.04 14.39
N HIS A 152 -6.48 -5.89 14.64
CA HIS A 152 -6.07 -5.50 15.99
C HIS A 152 -6.27 -4.01 16.23
N GLN A 153 -6.68 -3.68 17.44
CA GLN A 153 -6.68 -2.33 17.95
C GLN A 153 -6.17 -2.36 19.39
N LEU A 154 -5.11 -1.60 19.66
CA LEU A 154 -4.41 -1.61 20.94
C LEU A 154 -4.18 -0.18 21.41
N CYS A 155 -4.55 0.12 22.66
CA CYS A 155 -4.13 1.36 23.29
C CYS A 155 -2.69 1.18 23.82
N ILE A 156 -1.75 2.04 23.41
CA ILE A 156 -0.33 1.91 23.82
C ILE A 156 -0.18 1.95 25.34
N ASN A 157 -1.02 2.72 26.03
CA ASN A 157 -1.02 2.81 27.49
C ASN A 157 -1.36 1.47 28.19
N GLN A 158 -1.89 0.50 27.45
CA GLN A 158 -2.21 -0.86 27.92
C GLN A 158 -1.14 -1.88 27.54
N ILE A 159 -0.12 -1.50 26.76
CA ILE A 159 1.01 -2.37 26.43
C ILE A 159 1.92 -2.43 27.66
N VAL A 160 1.71 -3.45 28.49
CA VAL A 160 2.60 -3.78 29.58
C VAL A 160 3.74 -4.64 29.05
N SER A 161 4.98 -4.22 29.33
CA SER A 161 6.14 -5.08 29.10
C SER A 161 6.10 -6.22 30.11
N GLU A 162 5.86 -7.44 29.62
CA GLU A 162 6.17 -8.62 30.42
C GLU A 162 7.67 -8.64 30.65
N LYS A 163 8.10 -8.41 31.90
CA LYS A 163 9.48 -8.70 32.28
C LYS A 163 9.66 -10.20 32.03
N SER A 164 10.56 -10.55 31.12
CA SER A 164 10.97 -11.94 30.93
C SER A 164 11.43 -12.51 32.28
N PRO A 165 11.05 -13.76 32.63
CA PRO A 165 11.41 -14.38 33.91
C PRO A 165 12.93 -14.52 34.08
#